data_AF-A0AAP0RJS0-F1
#
_entry.id   AF-A0AAP0RJS0-F1
#
_cell.length_a   1.000
_cell.length_b   1.000
_cell.length_c   1.000
_cell.angle_alpha   90.00
_cell.angle_beta   90.00
_cell.angle_gamma   90.00
#
_symmetry.space_group_name_H-M   'P 1'
#
loop_
_entity.id
_entity.type
_entity.pdbx_description
1 polymer ?
#
loop_
_entity_poly.entity_id
_entity_poly.type
_entity_poly.pdbx_seq_one_letter_code
_entity_poly.pdbx_strand_id
1 'polypeptide(L)'
;MLSCKFEGSDVVERQNNYFSASMRNHITWDTNDAESYLDIDVTLDLTLEIYTRPFALLPASAVERPGNLMMQALVDRLVPLLLEQLLQDYSNWIQQKSENSTCVQSALSTYTSKAEQT
;
A
#
# COMPACT_ATOMS: atom_id res chain seq x y z
N MET A 1 -0.92 -6.73 2.37
CA MET A 1 -0.79 -5.39 2.99
C MET A 1 0.50 -5.38 3.79
N LEU A 2 1.48 -4.56 3.38
CA LEU A 2 2.70 -4.36 4.15
C LEU A 2 2.33 -3.97 5.59
N SER A 3 2.75 -4.78 6.56
CA SER A 3 2.71 -4.38 7.96
C SER A 3 3.94 -3.53 8.23
N CYS A 4 3.80 -2.21 8.20
CA CYS A 4 4.87 -1.31 8.62
C CYS A 4 4.96 -1.35 10.15
N LYS A 5 5.97 -2.06 10.67
CA LYS A 5 6.28 -2.12 12.09
C LYS A 5 7.74 -1.77 12.30
N PHE A 6 8.02 -1.08 13.39
CA PHE A 6 9.35 -0.91 13.91
C PHE A 6 9.82 -2.23 14.53
N GLU A 7 10.96 -2.72 14.09
CA GLU A 7 11.60 -3.94 14.59
C GLU A 7 12.93 -3.59 15.28
N GLY A 8 13.35 -4.38 16.27
CA GLY A 8 14.65 -4.22 16.93
C GLY A 8 14.56 -4.31 18.46
N SER A 9 15.03 -3.29 19.16
CA SER A 9 14.98 -3.28 20.63
C SER A 9 13.53 -3.21 21.16
N ASP A 10 13.27 -3.75 22.36
CA ASP A 10 11.96 -3.66 23.03
C ASP A 10 11.39 -2.24 23.08
N VAL A 11 12.25 -1.23 23.21
CA VAL A 11 11.86 0.18 23.26
C VAL A 11 11.34 0.65 21.90
N VAL A 12 11.96 0.20 20.82
CA VAL A 12 11.59 0.52 19.44
C VAL A 12 10.31 -0.21 19.05
N GLU A 13 10.18 -1.49 19.41
CA GLU A 13 8.97 -2.27 19.11
C GLU A 13 7.73 -1.75 19.87
N ARG A 14 7.90 -1.26 21.11
CA ARG A 14 6.81 -0.62 21.87
C ARG A 14 6.25 0.61 21.18
N GLN A 15 7.01 1.29 20.31
CA GLN A 15 6.51 2.43 19.56
C GLN A 15 5.49 2.07 18.49
N ASN A 16 5.38 0.80 18.12
CA ASN A 16 4.29 0.35 17.27
C ASN A 16 2.90 0.59 17.89
N ASN A 17 2.78 0.73 19.21
CA ASN A 17 1.51 1.07 19.86
C ASN A 17 1.07 2.54 19.65
N TYR A 18 2.02 3.39 19.25
CA TYR A 18 1.84 4.83 19.06
C TYR A 18 2.08 5.24 17.61
N PHE A 19 2.23 4.25 16.73
CA PHE A 19 2.44 4.43 15.30
C PHE A 19 1.23 3.88 14.55
N SER A 20 0.69 4.71 13.67
CA SER A 20 -0.34 4.31 12.72
C SER A 20 0.06 4.77 11.33
N ALA A 21 -0.13 3.89 10.35
CA ALA A 21 0.03 4.18 8.95
C ALA A 21 -1.15 3.61 8.18
N SER A 22 -1.81 4.46 7.39
CA SER A 22 -2.84 4.01 6.45
C SER A 22 -2.56 4.57 5.07
N MET A 23 -2.67 3.70 4.07
CA MET A 23 -2.57 4.05 2.66
C MET A 23 -3.90 3.75 2.00
N ARG A 24 -4.41 4.72 1.24
CA ARG A 24 -5.56 4.53 0.36
C ARG A 24 -5.10 4.79 -1.07
N ASN A 25 -5.35 3.83 -1.94
CA ASN A 25 -5.12 3.95 -3.37
C ASN A 25 -6.48 3.95 -4.07
N HIS A 26 -6.80 5.05 -4.76
CA HIS A 26 -7.98 5.21 -5.58
C HIS A 26 -7.56 5.23 -7.05
N ILE A 27 -7.96 4.20 -7.78
CA ILE A 27 -7.65 4.06 -9.20
C ILE A 27 -8.93 4.30 -9.99
N THR A 28 -8.93 5.32 -10.83
CA THR A 28 -10.05 5.64 -11.72
C THR A 28 -9.65 5.32 -13.15
N TRP A 29 -10.51 4.57 -13.84
CA TRP A 29 -10.39 4.34 -15.27
C TRP A 29 -11.34 5.30 -15.99
N ASP A 30 -10.78 6.25 -16.74
CA ASP A 30 -11.58 7.18 -17.55
C ASP A 30 -11.37 6.87 -19.04
N THR A 31 -12.48 6.77 -19.75
CA THR A 31 -12.54 6.61 -21.20
C THR A 31 -13.18 7.86 -21.77
N ASN A 32 -12.40 8.93 -21.93
CA ASN A 32 -12.79 10.02 -22.81
C ASN A 32 -12.57 9.59 -24.27
N ASP A 33 -13.40 10.08 -25.18
CA ASP A 33 -13.52 9.67 -26.60
C ASP A 33 -12.22 9.75 -27.44
N ALA A 34 -11.10 10.23 -26.86
CA ALA A 34 -9.81 10.32 -27.53
C ALA A 34 -8.76 9.32 -27.03
N GLU A 35 -8.66 9.05 -25.71
CA GLU A 35 -7.67 8.13 -25.12
C GLU A 35 -8.13 7.66 -23.74
N SER A 36 -7.97 6.36 -23.44
CA SER A 36 -8.18 5.82 -22.10
C SER A 36 -6.97 6.11 -21.21
N TYR A 37 -7.19 6.71 -20.04
CA TYR A 37 -6.13 6.97 -19.07
C TYR A 37 -6.46 6.41 -17.68
N LEU A 38 -5.41 6.09 -16.94
CA LEU A 38 -5.47 5.59 -15.58
C LEU A 38 -5.12 6.74 -14.64
N ASP A 39 -6.07 7.19 -13.85
CA ASP A 39 -5.84 8.15 -12.78
C ASP A 39 -5.61 7.40 -11.46
N ILE A 40 -4.56 7.77 -10.74
CA ILE A 40 -4.15 7.09 -9.51
C ILE A 40 -3.97 8.15 -8.44
N ASP A 41 -4.90 8.19 -7.49
CA ASP A 41 -4.83 9.02 -6.30
C ASP A 41 -4.40 8.18 -5.09
N VAL A 42 -3.26 8.55 -4.50
CA VAL A 42 -2.67 7.85 -3.37
C VAL A 42 -2.57 8.78 -2.18
N THR A 43 -3.30 8.45 -1.11
CA THR A 43 -3.22 9.16 0.17
C THR A 43 -2.49 8.28 1.19
N LEU A 44 -1.43 8.82 1.81
CA LEU A 44 -0.68 8.19 2.89
C LEU A 44 -0.79 9.04 4.16
N ASP A 45 -1.45 8.49 5.17
CA ASP A 45 -1.56 9.09 6.50
C ASP A 45 -0.58 8.40 7.45
N LEU A 46 0.31 9.19 8.07
CA LEU A 46 1.27 8.73 9.07
C LEU A 46 1.06 9.50 10.36
N THR A 47 0.89 8.76 11.45
CA THR A 47 0.82 9.32 12.80
C THR A 47 1.85 8.63 13.68
N LEU A 48 2.69 9.43 14.33
CA LEU A 48 3.66 8.96 15.31
C LEU A 48 3.56 9.84 16.55
N GLU A 49 3.17 9.25 17.66
CA GLU A 49 3.10 9.93 18.96
C GLU A 49 4.33 9.58 19.80
N ILE A 50 5.05 10.61 20.27
CA ILE A 50 6.25 10.44 21.08
C ILE A 50 6.01 11.02 22.47
N TYR A 51 5.67 10.15 23.42
CA TYR A 51 5.51 10.52 24.84
C TYR A 51 6.73 10.23 25.71
N THR A 52 7.89 9.99 25.08
CA THR A 52 9.10 9.63 25.80
C THR A 52 9.67 10.85 26.52
N ARG A 53 9.87 10.74 27.84
CA ARG A 53 10.64 11.74 28.59
C ARG A 53 12.14 11.56 28.24
N PRO A 54 12.90 12.65 28.09
CA PRO A 54 12.56 14.04 28.41
C PRO A 54 11.90 14.83 27.28
N PHE A 55 11.71 14.26 26.08
CA PHE A 55 11.23 15.00 24.90
C PHE A 55 9.84 15.63 25.11
N ALA A 56 8.96 14.96 25.85
CA ALA A 56 7.65 15.50 26.23
C ALA A 56 7.70 16.74 27.15
N LEU A 57 8.84 17.03 27.79
CA LEU A 57 9.03 18.19 28.68
C LEU A 57 9.74 19.36 27.99
N LEU A 58 10.23 19.17 26.77
CA LEU A 58 10.93 20.20 26.01
C LEU A 58 9.91 21.12 25.31
N PRO A 59 10.25 22.40 25.11
CA PRO A 59 9.42 23.28 24.28
C PRO A 59 9.34 22.74 22.84
N ALA A 60 8.22 22.98 22.16
CA ALA A 60 7.97 22.48 20.80
C ALA A 60 9.12 22.81 19.83
N SER A 61 9.69 24.01 19.94
CA SER A 61 10.83 24.45 19.11
C SER A 61 12.08 23.58 19.23
N ALA A 62 12.30 22.93 20.37
CA ALA A 62 13.44 22.04 20.59
C ALA A 62 13.23 20.64 19.97
N VAL A 63 11.97 20.23 19.79
CA VAL A 63 11.61 18.91 19.23
C VAL A 63 11.18 18.97 17.76
N GLU A 64 10.88 20.16 17.23
CA GLU A 64 10.41 20.36 15.86
C GLU A 64 11.45 19.92 14.82
N ARG A 65 12.70 20.41 14.91
CA ARG A 65 13.77 20.01 13.99
C ARG A 65 14.04 18.51 13.98
N PRO A 66 14.32 17.86 15.13
CA PRO A 66 14.56 16.42 15.15
C PRO A 66 13.31 15.62 14.77
N GLY A 67 12.11 16.08 15.15
CA GLY A 67 10.84 15.47 14.73
C GLY A 67 10.63 15.51 13.22
N ASN A 68 10.90 16.65 12.58
CA ASN A 68 10.80 16.79 11.12
C ASN A 68 11.80 15.88 10.40
N LEU A 69 13.04 15.77 10.88
CA LEU A 69 14.03 14.86 10.31
C LEU A 69 13.60 13.40 10.44
N MET A 70 13.04 13.01 11.58
CA MET A 70 12.51 11.67 11.79
C MET A 70 11.34 11.38 10.84
N MET A 71 10.38 12.30 10.75
CA MET A 71 9.24 12.15 9.83
C MET A 71 9.68 12.10 8.37
N GLN A 72 10.65 12.93 7.96
CA GLN A 72 11.21 12.88 6.61
C GLN A 72 11.83 11.51 6.33
N ALA A 73 12.67 11.00 7.24
CA ALA A 73 13.30 9.68 7.08
C ALA A 73 12.28 8.54 7.03
N LEU A 74 11.15 8.67 7.73
CA LEU A 74 10.05 7.71 7.64
C LEU A 74 9.38 7.78 6.27
N VAL A 75 9.02 8.98 5.80
CA VAL A 75 8.40 9.18 4.49
C VAL A 75 9.32 8.68 3.37
N ASP A 76 10.62 9.03 3.42
CA ASP A 76 11.63 8.62 2.43
C ASP A 76 11.76 7.09 2.30
N ARG A 77 11.48 6.35 3.38
CA ARG A 77 11.49 4.88 3.38
C ARG A 77 10.15 4.26 3.02
N LEU A 78 9.05 4.86 3.47
CA LEU A 78 7.72 4.30 3.30
C LEU A 78 7.21 4.50 1.88
N VAL A 79 7.40 5.68 1.29
CA VAL A 79 6.90 5.99 -0.06
C VAL A 79 7.40 5.00 -1.11
N PRO A 80 8.71 4.68 -1.22
CA PRO A 80 9.20 3.70 -2.20
C PRO A 80 8.60 2.31 -2.00
N LEU A 81 8.55 1.82 -0.76
CA LEU A 81 8.04 0.49 -0.44
C LEU A 81 6.56 0.35 -0.79
N LEU A 82 5.78 1.40 -0.55
CA LEU A 82 4.36 1.42 -0.87
C LEU A 82 4.12 1.46 -2.38
N LEU A 83 4.92 2.21 -3.13
CA LEU A 83 4.86 2.23 -4.59
C LEU A 83 5.22 0.87 -5.20
N GLU A 84 6.26 0.22 -4.68
CA GLU A 84 6.62 -1.15 -5.10
C GLU A 84 5.50 -2.14 -4.83
N GLN A 85 4.91 -2.11 -3.62
CA GLN A 85 3.80 -3.01 -3.29
C GLN A 85 2.59 -2.75 -4.18
N LEU A 86 2.28 -1.48 -4.47
CA LEU A 86 1.16 -1.10 -5.34
C LEU A 86 1.33 -1.64 -6.76
N LEU A 87 2.53 -1.51 -7.34
CA LEU A 87 2.84 -2.06 -8.65
C LEU A 87 2.77 -3.59 -8.66
N GLN A 88 3.27 -4.22 -7.60
CA GLN A 88 3.23 -5.67 -7.44
C GLN A 88 1.79 -6.18 -7.32
N ASP A 89 0.97 -5.57 -6.47
CA ASP A 89 -0.43 -5.92 -6.28
C ASP A 89 -1.23 -5.74 -7.57
N TYR A 90 -0.96 -4.68 -8.34
CA TYR A 90 -1.56 -4.47 -9.65
C TYR A 90 -1.14 -5.55 -10.67
N SER A 91 0.15 -5.91 -10.71
CA SER A 91 0.63 -6.97 -11.60
C SER A 91 0.01 -8.33 -11.27
N ASN A 92 -0.14 -8.64 -9.98
CA ASN A 92 -0.80 -9.85 -9.49
C ASN A 92 -2.29 -9.84 -9.86
N TRP A 93 -2.97 -8.70 -9.72
CA TRP A 93 -4.36 -8.56 -10.12
C TRP A 93 -4.56 -8.79 -11.64
N ILE A 94 -3.67 -8.26 -12.48
CA ILE A 94 -3.71 -8.52 -13.94
C ILE A 94 -3.52 -10.01 -14.23
N GLN A 95 -2.49 -10.64 -13.64
CA GLN A 95 -2.21 -12.06 -13.85
C GLN A 95 -3.41 -12.92 -13.45
N GLN A 96 -3.98 -12.68 -12.27
CA GLN A 96 -5.17 -13.40 -11.80
C GLN A 96 -6.37 -13.23 -12.75
N LYS A 97 -6.56 -12.04 -13.33
CA LYS A 97 -7.62 -11.80 -14.31
C LYS A 97 -7.38 -12.56 -15.63
N SER A 98 -6.12 -12.66 -16.05
CA SER A 98 -5.72 -13.43 -17.25
C SER A 98 -5.90 -14.94 -17.06
N GLU A 99 -5.55 -15.46 -15.88
CA GLU A 99 -5.72 -16.88 -15.54
C GLU A 99 -7.19 -17.26 -15.39
N ASN A 100 -8.01 -16.42 -14.74
CA ASN A 100 -9.46 -16.63 -14.67
C ASN A 100 -10.12 -16.60 -16.05
N SER A 101 -9.65 -15.74 -16.96
CA SER A 101 -10.15 -15.72 -18.35
C SER A 101 -9.82 -17.02 -19.09
N THR A 102 -8.64 -17.57 -18.84
CA THR A 102 -8.17 -18.84 -19.44
C THR A 102 -8.89 -20.06 -18.84
N CYS A 103 -9.17 -20.06 -17.53
CA CYS A 103 -9.95 -21.09 -16.83
C CYS A 103 -11.41 -21.14 -17.28
N VAL A 104 -12.03 -19.97 -17.51
CA VAL A 104 -13.41 -19.90 -18.03
C VAL A 104 -13.46 -20.40 -19.48
N GLN A 105 -12.45 -20.09 -20.31
CA GLN A 105 -12.37 -20.59 -21.68
C GLN A 105 -12.13 -22.12 -21.74
N SER A 106 -11.27 -22.67 -20.88
CA SER A 106 -11.03 -24.12 -20.81
C SER A 106 -12.20 -24.90 -20.21
N ALA A 107 -12.95 -24.29 -19.27
CA ALA A 107 -14.20 -24.86 -18.78
C ALA A 107 -15.28 -24.86 -19.89
N LEU A 108 -15.47 -23.75 -20.61
CA LEU A 108 -16.45 -23.65 -21.69
C LEU A 108 -16.18 -24.63 -22.84
N SER A 109 -14.92 -24.82 -23.25
CA SER A 109 -14.56 -25.80 -24.29
C SER A 109 -14.77 -27.26 -23.85
N THR A 110 -14.63 -27.55 -22.55
CA THR A 110 -14.93 -28.87 -21.99
C THR A 110 -16.45 -29.15 -21.96
N TYR A 111 -17.27 -28.13 -21.72
CA TYR A 111 -18.73 -28.25 -21.74
C TYR A 111 -19.31 -28.36 -23.16
N THR A 112 -18.78 -27.64 -24.15
CA THR A 112 -19.23 -27.77 -25.55
C THR A 112 -18.82 -29.11 -26.18
N SER A 113 -17.63 -29.64 -25.86
CA SER A 113 -17.21 -30.97 -26.35
C SER A 113 -18.09 -32.12 -25.85
N LYS A 114 -18.73 -32.00 -24.68
CA LYS A 114 -19.68 -33.00 -24.17
C LYS A 114 -21.08 -32.89 -24.78
N ALA A 115 -21.46 -31.74 -25.32
CA ALA A 115 -22.76 -31.54 -25.96
C ALA A 115 -22.81 -32.07 -27.40
N GLU A 116 -21.66 -32.25 -28.07
CA GLU A 116 -21.56 -32.74 -29.45
C GLU A 116 -21.40 -34.28 -29.56
N GLN A 117 -21.41 -35.01 -28.44
CA GLN A 117 -21.35 -36.48 -28.40
C GLN A 117 -22.68 -37.15 -28.02
N THR A 118 -23.81 -36.45 -28.15
CA THR A 118 -25.17 -37.03 -28.04
C THR A 118 -25.91 -36.87 -29.36
#